data_AF-A0A847WGA6-F1
#
_entry.id   AF-A0A847WGA6-F1
#
_cell.length_a   1.000
_cell.length_b   1.000
_cell.length_c   1.000
_cell.angle_alpha   90.00
_cell.angle_beta   90.00
_cell.angle_gamma   90.00
#
_symmetry.space_group_name_H-M   'P 1'
#
loop_
_entity.id
_entity.type
_entity.pdbx_description
1 polymer ?
#
loop_
_entity_poly.entity_id
_entity_poly.type
_entity_poly.pdbx_seq_one_letter_code
_entity_poly.pdbx_strand_id
1 'polypeptide(L)'
;MLNNWECIKRRYDKEYIGCSAEGYVSHILSDRLSSRPLGWSLIGADQMARLRVYDANGGDVYELMKRKKKETKKEQRLIELEKRIVKRKVNTK
;
A
#
# COMPACT_ATOMS: atom_id res chain seq x y z
N MET A 1 15.02 6.69 32.08
CA MET A 1 14.46 5.82 31.01
C MET A 1 14.35 4.39 31.56
N LEU A 2 13.20 4.00 32.11
CA LEU A 2 12.95 2.63 32.63
C LEU A 2 11.57 2.09 32.22
N ASN A 3 10.82 2.83 31.42
CA ASN A 3 9.37 2.67 31.25
C ASN A 3 8.98 1.36 30.52
N ASN A 4 9.94 0.70 29.85
CA ASN A 4 9.71 -0.54 29.10
C ASN A 4 10.23 -1.80 29.81
N TRP A 5 10.76 -1.67 31.03
CA TRP A 5 11.39 -2.77 31.77
C TRP A 5 10.44 -3.96 32.03
N GLU A 6 9.17 -3.69 32.28
CA GLU A 6 8.15 -4.73 32.46
C GLU A 6 7.93 -5.57 31.19
N CYS A 7 7.89 -4.94 30.01
CA CYS A 7 7.83 -5.64 28.74
C CYS A 7 9.10 -6.45 28.44
N ILE A 8 10.28 -5.93 28.80
CA ILE A 8 11.55 -6.68 28.62
C ILE A 8 11.56 -7.94 29.49
N LYS A 9 11.05 -7.86 30.73
CA LYS A 9 10.97 -9.01 31.63
C LYS A 9 10.07 -10.13 31.09
N ARG A 10 9.01 -9.81 30.34
CA ARG A 10 8.12 -10.82 29.72
C ARG A 10 8.85 -11.76 28.76
N ARG A 11 10.00 -11.38 28.21
CA ARG A 11 10.83 -12.27 27.38
C ARG A 11 11.35 -13.50 28.14
N TYR A 12 11.49 -13.40 29.47
CA TYR A 12 11.98 -14.50 30.32
C TYR A 12 10.87 -15.47 30.75
N ASP A 13 9.62 -15.22 30.37
CA ASP A 13 8.50 -16.12 30.63
C ASP A 13 8.62 -17.38 29.75
N LYS A 14 8.33 -18.55 30.33
CA LYS A 14 8.39 -19.84 29.62
C LYS A 14 7.31 -19.97 28.56
N GLU A 15 6.21 -19.24 28.69
CA GLU A 15 5.13 -19.18 27.70
C GLU A 15 5.33 -18.08 26.64
N TYR A 16 6.44 -17.34 26.69
CA TYR A 16 6.71 -16.27 25.74
C TYR A 16 7.04 -16.83 24.35
N ILE A 17 6.09 -16.69 23.42
CA ILE A 17 6.30 -16.97 22.00
C ILE A 17 7.11 -15.81 21.41
N GLY A 18 8.42 -15.95 21.39
CA GLY A 18 9.31 -15.00 20.73
C GLY A 18 9.13 -15.06 19.21
N CYS A 19 8.67 -13.96 18.62
CA CYS A 19 8.65 -13.78 17.17
C CYS A 19 9.58 -12.63 16.78
N SER A 20 10.48 -12.87 15.83
CA SER A 20 11.27 -11.81 15.21
C SER A 20 10.45 -11.15 14.09
N ALA A 21 9.31 -10.57 14.46
CA ALA A 21 8.38 -9.95 13.51
C ALA A 21 9.08 -8.86 12.69
N GLU A 22 9.96 -8.09 13.34
CA GLU A 22 10.82 -7.11 12.68
C GLU A 22 11.80 -7.80 11.72
N GLY A 23 12.44 -8.90 12.11
CA GLY A 23 13.33 -9.66 11.23
C GLY A 23 12.64 -10.22 9.99
N TYR A 24 11.43 -10.76 10.16
CA TYR A 24 10.67 -11.37 9.07
C TYR A 24 10.16 -10.35 8.05
N VAL A 25 9.87 -9.10 8.44
CA VAL A 25 9.34 -8.07 7.54
C VAL A 25 10.41 -7.06 7.11
N SER A 26 11.49 -6.91 7.88
CA SER A 26 12.57 -5.95 7.58
C SER A 26 13.21 -6.21 6.22
N HIS A 27 13.46 -7.45 5.82
CA HIS A 27 14.05 -7.72 4.51
C HIS A 27 13.11 -7.29 3.36
N ILE A 28 11.80 -7.37 3.55
CA ILE A 28 10.77 -6.94 2.57
C ILE A 28 10.74 -5.41 2.45
N LEU A 29 10.89 -4.68 3.56
CA LEU A 29 10.73 -3.22 3.57
C LEU A 29 12.06 -2.46 3.41
N SER A 30 13.12 -2.89 4.07
CA SER A 30 14.38 -2.13 4.20
C SER A 30 15.15 -1.97 2.90
N ASP A 31 15.03 -2.94 1.99
CA ASP A 31 15.88 -3.04 0.80
C ASP A 31 15.70 -1.89 -0.23
N ARG A 32 14.62 -1.10 -0.09
CA ARG A 32 14.41 0.18 -0.81
C ARG A 32 13.96 1.34 0.08
N LEU A 33 13.26 1.09 1.18
CA LEU A 33 12.74 2.18 2.01
C LEU A 33 13.79 2.72 2.99
N SER A 34 14.79 1.91 3.35
CA SER A 34 15.81 2.30 4.32
C SER A 34 17.22 2.34 3.72
N SER A 35 17.59 1.34 2.90
CA SER A 35 18.96 1.25 2.36
C SER A 35 19.22 2.17 1.16
N ARG A 36 18.16 2.49 0.38
CA ARG A 36 18.24 3.31 -0.85
C ARG A 36 17.03 4.24 -0.95
N PRO A 37 16.89 5.20 -0.02
CA PRO A 37 15.78 6.13 -0.07
C PRO A 37 15.90 6.96 -1.34
N LEU A 38 14.91 6.88 -2.23
CA LEU A 38 14.74 7.96 -3.20
C LEU A 38 13.91 9.04 -2.45
N GLY A 39 13.87 10.29 -2.89
CA GLY A 39 13.09 11.34 -2.19
C GLY A 39 11.56 11.13 -2.29
N TRP A 40 11.02 10.12 -1.61
CA TRP A 40 9.61 9.76 -1.69
C TRP A 40 8.82 10.67 -0.75
N SER A 41 7.63 11.09 -1.17
CA SER A 41 6.66 11.63 -0.24
C SER A 41 6.19 10.53 0.72
N LEU A 42 5.68 10.91 1.90
CA LEU A 42 5.14 9.97 2.89
C LEU A 42 4.11 9.02 2.26
N ILE A 43 3.23 9.56 1.41
CA ILE A 43 2.19 8.82 0.70
C ILE A 43 2.81 7.84 -0.31
N GLY A 44 3.82 8.29 -1.06
CA GLY A 44 4.51 7.42 -2.01
C GLY A 44 5.19 6.26 -1.30
N ALA A 45 5.87 6.53 -0.18
CA ALA A 45 6.57 5.52 0.61
C ALA A 45 5.60 4.45 1.14
N ASP A 46 4.43 4.86 1.66
CA ASP A 46 3.36 3.93 2.09
C ASP A 46 2.83 3.09 0.92
N GLN A 47 2.56 3.70 -0.23
CA GLN A 47 2.10 2.96 -1.41
C GLN A 47 3.12 1.92 -1.87
N MET A 48 4.41 2.22 -1.82
CA MET A 48 5.46 1.29 -2.17
C MET A 48 5.60 0.16 -1.18
N ALA A 49 5.55 0.46 0.13
CA ALA A 49 5.56 -0.56 1.17
C ALA A 49 4.45 -1.59 0.92
N ARG A 50 3.22 -1.13 0.63
CA ARG A 50 2.08 -2.01 0.33
C ARG A 50 2.29 -2.84 -0.92
N LEU A 51 2.84 -2.25 -1.99
CA LEU A 51 3.13 -3.00 -3.22
C LEU A 51 4.19 -4.08 -3.00
N ARG A 52 5.24 -3.79 -2.22
CA ARG A 52 6.27 -4.79 -1.87
C ARG A 52 5.72 -5.94 -1.03
N VAL A 53 4.84 -5.63 -0.07
CA VAL A 53 4.15 -6.66 0.72
C VAL A 53 3.23 -7.51 -0.16
N TYR A 54 2.52 -6.88 -1.10
CA TYR A 54 1.66 -7.60 -2.05
C TYR A 54 2.46 -8.56 -2.94
N ASP A 55 3.58 -8.10 -3.48
CA ASP A 55 4.51 -8.90 -4.29
C ASP A 55 5.10 -10.08 -3.47
N ALA A 56 5.55 -9.82 -2.24
CA ALA A 56 6.07 -10.85 -1.33
C ALA A 56 5.01 -11.90 -0.96
N ASN A 57 3.72 -11.53 -0.96
CA ASN A 57 2.60 -12.46 -0.76
C ASN A 57 2.19 -13.20 -2.05
N GLY A 58 2.96 -13.09 -3.13
CA GLY A 58 2.70 -13.76 -4.42
C GLY A 58 1.71 -13.03 -5.32
N GLY A 59 1.42 -11.75 -5.04
CA GLY A 59 0.54 -10.94 -5.87
C GLY A 59 1.24 -10.41 -7.13
N ASP A 60 0.56 -10.48 -8.29
CA ASP A 60 1.06 -9.89 -9.53
C ASP A 60 0.77 -8.37 -9.58
N VAL A 61 1.82 -7.58 -9.35
CA VAL A 61 1.75 -6.11 -9.41
C VAL A 61 1.35 -5.61 -10.80
N TYR A 62 1.80 -6.27 -11.87
CA TYR A 62 1.49 -5.88 -13.23
C TYR A 62 -0.01 -6.07 -13.52
N GLU A 63 -0.57 -7.22 -13.12
CA GLU A 63 -1.99 -7.48 -13.25
C GLU A 63 -2.83 -6.46 -12.44
N LEU A 64 -2.43 -6.20 -11.19
CA LEU A 64 -3.07 -5.21 -10.33
C LEU A 64 -3.13 -3.83 -11.00
N MET A 65 -2.01 -3.38 -11.56
CA MET A 65 -1.92 -2.07 -12.24
C MET A 65 -2.72 -2.04 -13.53
N LYS A 66 -2.72 -3.15 -14.30
CA LYS A 66 -3.53 -3.31 -15.51
C LYS A 66 -5.02 -3.20 -15.19
N ARG A 67 -5.49 -3.83 -14.11
CA ARG A 67 -6.88 -3.75 -13.65
C ARG A 67 -7.25 -2.33 -13.27
N LYS A 68 -6.45 -1.66 -12.41
CA LYS A 68 -6.67 -0.27 -12.01
C LYS A 68 -6.78 0.67 -13.21
N LYS A 69 -5.90 0.51 -14.21
CA LYS A 69 -5.92 1.30 -15.44
C LYS A 69 -7.18 1.08 -16.28
N LYS A 70 -7.72 -0.15 -16.29
CA LYS A 70 -8.96 -0.47 -16.99
C LYS A 70 -10.16 0.19 -16.30
N GLU A 71 -10.18 0.21 -14.98
CA GLU A 71 -11.23 0.84 -14.17
C GLU A 71 -11.25 2.36 -14.37
N THR A 72 -10.10 3.03 -14.23
CA THR A 72 -10.00 4.49 -14.48
C THR A 72 -10.45 4.86 -15.89
N LYS A 73 -10.10 4.06 -16.91
CA LYS A 73 -10.58 4.28 -18.28
C LYS A 73 -12.10 4.15 -18.40
N LYS A 74 -12.73 3.23 -17.68
CA LYS A 74 -14.20 3.08 -17.68
C LYS A 74 -14.87 4.27 -17.00
N GLU A 75 -14.35 4.71 -15.86
CA GLU A 75 -14.86 5.88 -15.13
C GLU A 75 -14.77 7.15 -15.97
N GLN A 76 -13.63 7.39 -16.62
CA GLN A 76 -13.46 8.52 -17.53
C GLN A 76 -14.48 8.52 -18.67
N ARG A 77 -14.75 7.35 -19.26
CA ARG A 77 -15.77 7.20 -20.30
C ARG A 77 -17.17 7.49 -19.78
N LEU A 78 -17.50 7.02 -18.57
CA LEU A 78 -18.80 7.27 -17.95
C LEU A 78 -19.02 8.78 -17.76
N ILE A 79 -18.03 9.47 -17.18
CA ILE A 79 -18.05 10.92 -16.96
C ILE A 79 -18.22 11.66 -18.29
N GLU A 80 -17.55 11.22 -19.36
CA GLU A 80 -17.67 11.84 -20.68
C GLU A 80 -19.08 11.64 -21.27
N LEU A 81 -19.65 10.45 -21.14
CA LEU A 81 -21.02 10.16 -21.58
C LEU A 81 -22.05 10.99 -20.81
N GLU A 82 -21.92 11.11 -19.49
CA GLU A 82 -22.77 11.95 -18.66
C GLU A 82 -22.72 13.42 -19.11
N LYS A 83 -21.52 13.97 -19.33
CA LYS A 83 -21.34 15.33 -19.86
C LYS A 83 -22.05 15.51 -21.21
N ARG A 84 -21.96 14.52 -22.11
CA ARG A 84 -22.65 14.55 -23.41
C ARG A 84 -24.17 14.53 -23.25
N ILE A 85 -24.71 13.71 -22.35
CA ILE A 85 -26.15 13.63 -22.07
C ILE A 85 -26.67 14.95 -21.52
N VAL A 86 -25.97 15.54 -20.54
CA VAL A 86 -26.33 16.84 -19.95
C VAL A 86 -26.35 17.93 -21.02
N LYS A 87 -25.32 18.01 -21.86
CA LYS A 87 -25.26 18.99 -22.97
C LYS A 87 -26.43 18.85 -23.94
N ARG A 88 -26.81 17.61 -24.31
CA ARG A 88 -27.97 17.37 -25.17
C ARG A 88 -29.27 17.84 -24.52
N LYS A 89 -29.50 17.54 -23.24
CA LYS A 89 -30.69 17.98 -22.50
C LYS A 89 -30.81 19.51 -22.43
N VAL A 90 -29.69 20.22 -22.22
CA VAL A 90 -29.67 21.70 -22.22
C VAL A 90 -30.04 22.26 -23.58
N ASN A 91 -29.53 21.68 -24.67
CA ASN A 91 -29.81 22.14 -26.04
C ASN A 91 -31.23 21.81 -26.57
N THR A 92 -31.97 20.94 -25.87
CA THR A 92 -33.34 20.54 -26.29
C THR A 92 -34.43 21.32 -25.56
N LYS A 93 -34.05 22.18 -24.59
CA LYS A 93 -34.91 23.21 -23.99
C LYS A 93 -34.67 24.53 -24.70
#